data_AF-A0A7J0AJB5-F1
#
_entry.id   AF-A0A7J0AJB5-F1
#
_cell.length_a   1.000
_cell.length_b   1.000
_cell.length_c   1.000
_cell.angle_alpha   90.00
_cell.angle_beta   90.00
_cell.angle_gamma   90.00
#
_symmetry.space_group_name_H-M   'P 1'
#
loop_
_entity.id
_entity.type
_entity.pdbx_description
1 polymer ?
#
loop_
_entity_poly.entity_id
_entity_poly.type
_entity_poly.pdbx_seq_one_letter_code
_entity_poly.pdbx_strand_id
1 'polypeptide(L)' 'MTIFEILKFNREIIERLHKAGVRHSDVRYIDLYSDYSTLVAQGAKASYAAAEAASRHGVSIRKTYDVISRFKNDCTFCPG' A
#
# COMPACT_ATOMS: atom_id res chain seq x y z
N MET A 1 26.15 -4.23 8.60
CA MET A 1 24.92 -3.65 8.07
C MET A 1 24.01 -3.23 9.21
N THR A 2 24.10 -1.97 9.59
CA THR A 2 23.25 -1.33 10.59
C THR A 2 22.03 -0.69 9.92
N ILE A 3 21.03 -0.29 10.72
CA ILE A 3 19.88 0.49 10.24
C ILE A 3 20.34 1.78 9.55
N PHE A 4 21.37 2.43 10.11
CA PHE A 4 21.94 3.63 9.51
C PHE A 4 22.55 3.35 8.13
N GLU A 5 23.30 2.25 7.99
CA GLU A 5 23.93 1.88 6.71
C GLU A 5 22.91 1.58 5.61
N ILE A 6 21.83 0.86 5.91
CA ILE A 6 20.78 0.58 4.90
C ILE A 6 19.96 1.82 4.55
N LEU A 7 19.69 2.71 5.51
CA LEU A 7 19.04 4.00 5.24
C LEU A 7 19.93 4.90 4.39
N LYS A 8 21.23 4.96 4.69
CA LYS A 8 22.21 5.73 3.91
C LYS A 8 22.32 5.19 2.48
N PHE A 9 22.36 3.87 2.32
CA PHE A 9 22.41 3.22 1.00
C PHE A 9 21.16 3.52 0.17
N ASN A 10 19.97 3.52 0.78
CA ASN A 10 18.69 3.73 0.10
C ASN A 10 18.15 5.17 0.22
N ARG A 11 18.99 6.16 0.57
CA ARG A 11 18.53 7.51 0.91
C ARG A 11 17.65 8.14 -0.17
N GLU A 12 18.09 8.05 -1.43
CA GLU A 12 17.37 8.68 -2.55
C GLU A 12 15.97 8.08 -2.75
N ILE A 13 15.85 6.75 -2.77
CA ILE A 13 14.57 6.08 -3.00
C ILE A 13 13.62 6.32 -1.83
N ILE A 14 14.12 6.29 -0.59
CA ILE A 14 13.31 6.57 0.61
C ILE A 14 12.81 8.01 0.60
N GLU A 15 13.66 8.98 0.24
CA GLU A 15 13.25 10.39 0.12
C GLU A 15 12.19 10.60 -0.97
N ARG A 16 12.31 9.90 -2.12
CA ARG A 16 11.31 9.94 -3.19
C ARG A 16 9.97 9.36 -2.75
N LEU A 17 9.98 8.18 -2.12
CA LEU A 17 8.78 7.53 -1.60
C LEU A 17 8.11 8.40 -0.52
N HIS A 18 8.89 8.97 0.39
CA HIS A 18 8.38 9.88 1.40
C HIS A 18 7.74 11.14 0.77
N LYS A 19 8.39 11.74 -0.23
CA LYS A 19 7.82 12.88 -0.97
C LYS A 19 6.53 12.52 -1.73
N ALA A 20 6.41 11.29 -2.20
CA ALA A 20 5.19 10.75 -2.81
C ALA A 20 4.08 10.41 -1.79
N GLY A 21 4.31 10.63 -0.49
CA GLY A 21 3.34 10.36 0.56
C GLY A 21 3.29 8.90 1.03
N VAL A 22 4.23 8.05 0.60
CA VAL A 22 4.34 6.66 1.02
C VAL A 22 4.81 6.59 2.47
N ARG A 23 4.13 5.78 3.27
CA ARG A 23 4.47 5.52 4.68
C ARG A 23 5.30 4.26 4.77
N HIS A 24 6.22 4.20 5.72
CA HIS A 24 6.99 2.97 6.03
C HIS A 24 6.07 1.76 6.31
N SER A 25 4.90 1.99 6.89
CA SER A 25 3.91 0.95 7.19
C SER A 25 3.15 0.46 5.97
N ASP A 26 3.20 1.17 4.84
CA ASP A 26 2.51 0.78 3.60
C ASP A 26 3.05 -0.53 3.03
N VAL A 27 4.33 -0.82 3.26
CA VAL A 27 4.97 -2.09 2.83
C VAL A 27 4.19 -3.32 3.32
N ARG A 28 3.60 -3.25 4.51
CA ARG A 28 2.83 -4.36 5.11
C ARG A 28 1.47 -4.61 4.44
N TYR A 29 1.00 -3.70 3.60
CA TYR A 29 -0.31 -3.78 2.97
C TYR A 29 -0.24 -3.97 1.45
N ILE A 30 0.96 -4.19 0.89
CA ILE A 30 1.15 -4.44 -0.54
C ILE A 30 0.34 -5.67 -0.97
N ASP A 31 0.50 -6.79 -0.25
CA ASP A 31 -0.20 -8.04 -0.58
C ASP A 31 -1.72 -7.92 -0.38
N LEU A 32 -2.15 -7.21 0.67
CA LEU A 32 -3.57 -6.90 0.89
C LEU A 32 -4.18 -6.17 -0.30
N TYR A 33 -3.48 -5.15 -0.82
CA TYR A 33 -3.97 -4.37 -1.95
C TYR A 33 -3.89 -5.16 -3.26
N SER A 34 -2.87 -6.00 -3.41
CA SER A 34 -2.73 -6.92 -4.55
C SER A 34 -3.90 -7.90 -4.64
N ASP A 35 -4.26 -8.53 -3.53
CA ASP A 35 -5.40 -9.46 -3.44
C ASP A 35 -6.72 -8.74 -3.73
N TYR A 36 -6.92 -7.57 -3.11
CA TYR A 36 -8.08 -6.72 -3.37
C TYR A 36 -8.20 -6.38 -4.86
N SER A 37 -7.10 -5.93 -5.47
CA SER A 37 -7.08 -5.50 -6.87
C SER A 37 -7.34 -6.67 -7.82
N THR A 38 -6.79 -7.85 -7.52
CA THR A 38 -7.01 -9.08 -8.29
C THR A 38 -8.47 -9.49 -8.25
N LEU A 39 -9.11 -9.50 -7.08
CA LEU A 39 -10.53 -9.84 -6.94
C LEU A 39 -11.43 -8.86 -7.70
N VAL A 40 -11.13 -7.55 -7.61
CA VAL A 40 -11.88 -6.53 -8.37
C VAL A 40 -11.68 -6.71 -9.88
N ALA A 41 -10.46 -7.02 -10.33
CA ALA A 41 -10.17 -7.28 -11.75
C ALA A 41 -10.90 -8.53 -12.29
N GLN A 42 -11.18 -9.51 -11.42
CA GLN A 42 -11.99 -10.70 -11.72
C GLN A 42 -13.51 -10.43 -11.71
N GLY A 43 -13.94 -9.18 -11.45
CA GLY A 43 -15.35 -8.78 -11.45
C GLY A 43 -16.03 -8.90 -10.08
N ALA A 44 -15.29 -9.17 -9.01
CA ALA A 44 -15.88 -9.19 -7.67
C ALA A 44 -16.32 -7.79 -7.22
N LYS A 45 -17.44 -7.71 -6.48
CA LYS A 45 -17.88 -6.45 -5.86
C LYS A 45 -16.79 -5.91 -4.95
N ALA A 46 -16.51 -4.61 -5.01
CA ALA A 46 -15.43 -3.99 -4.24
C ALA A 46 -15.57 -4.19 -2.71
N SER A 47 -16.81 -4.20 -2.19
CA SER A 47 -17.08 -4.46 -0.77
C SER A 47 -16.76 -5.89 -0.36
N TYR A 48 -17.02 -6.86 -1.23
CA TYR A 48 -16.65 -8.26 -1.03
C TYR A 48 -15.13 -8.42 -1.11
N ALA A 49 -14.48 -7.87 -2.13
CA ALA A 49 -13.02 -7.91 -2.27
C ALA A 49 -12.30 -7.30 -1.05
N ALA A 50 -12.81 -6.19 -0.51
CA ALA A 50 -12.27 -5.58 0.70
C ALA A 50 -12.45 -6.46 1.94
N ALA A 51 -13.61 -7.12 2.10
CA ALA A 51 -13.86 -8.03 3.22
C ALA A 51 -12.99 -9.29 3.16
N GLU A 52 -12.83 -9.86 1.97
CA GLU A 52 -11.98 -11.03 1.73
C GLU A 52 -10.50 -10.71 1.99
N ALA A 53 -10.01 -9.58 1.46
CA ALA A 53 -8.64 -9.12 1.72
C ALA A 53 -8.40 -8.79 3.21
N ALA A 54 -9.37 -8.19 3.89
CA ALA A 54 -9.31 -7.93 5.33
C ALA A 54 -9.16 -9.25 6.13
N SER A 55 -9.96 -10.25 5.79
CA SER A 55 -9.95 -11.58 6.41
C SER A 55 -8.61 -12.30 6.21
N ARG A 56 -8.14 -12.38 4.95
CA ARG A 56 -6.89 -13.08 4.60
C ARG A 56 -5.66 -12.51 5.29
N HIS A 57 -5.60 -11.19 5.45
CA HIS A 57 -4.45 -10.49 6.00
C HIS A 57 -4.59 -10.17 7.49
N GLY A 58 -5.69 -10.57 8.14
CA GLY A 58 -5.92 -10.30 9.57
C GLY A 58 -6.02 -8.81 9.90
N VAL A 59 -6.48 -7.99 8.96
CA VAL A 59 -6.60 -6.53 9.09
C VAL A 59 -8.06 -6.15 9.30
N SER A 60 -8.34 -5.16 10.16
CA SER A 60 -9.72 -4.71 10.35
C SER A 60 -10.28 -4.12 9.06
N ILE A 61 -11.56 -4.37 8.77
CA ILE A 61 -12.20 -3.88 7.54
C ILE A 61 -12.09 -2.36 7.37
N ARG A 62 -12.16 -1.62 8.48
CA ARG A 62 -11.96 -0.16 8.49
C ARG A 62 -10.55 0.19 7.99
N LYS A 63 -9.52 -0.47 8.53
CA LYS A 63 -8.14 -0.24 8.14
C LYS A 63 -7.89 -0.64 6.68
N THR A 64 -8.55 -1.70 6.20
CA THR A 64 -8.50 -2.12 4.81
C THR A 64 -9.03 -1.03 3.87
N TYR A 65 -10.16 -0.40 4.18
CA TYR A 65 -10.64 0.74 3.41
C TYR A 65 -9.69 1.95 3.46
N ASP A 66 -9.07 2.23 4.61
CA ASP A 66 -8.07 3.31 4.72
C ASP A 66 -6.85 3.04 3.83
N VAL A 67 -6.41 1.78 3.73
CA VAL A 67 -5.32 1.35 2.83
C VAL A 67 -5.76 1.51 1.38
N ILE A 68 -6.91 0.95 1.00
CA ILE A 68 -7.42 1.01 -0.38
C ILE A 68 -7.56 2.46 -0.85
N SER A 69 -8.14 3.33 0.00
CA SER A 69 -8.29 4.75 -0.30
C SER A 69 -6.94 5.43 -0.56
N ARG A 70 -5.93 5.15 0.27
CA ARG A 70 -4.59 5.72 0.10
C ARG A 70 -3.86 5.19 -1.14
N PHE A 71 -3.94 3.88 -1.40
CA PHE A 71 -3.18 3.24 -2.48
C PHE A 71 -3.76 3.52 -3.86
N LYS A 72 -5.01 3.97 -3.94
CA LYS A 72 -5.64 4.44 -5.18
C LYS A 72 -5.24 5.86 -5.59
N ASN A 73 -4.65 6.64 -4.67
CA ASN A 73 -4.27 8.02 -4.99
C ASN A 73 -3.06 8.04 -5.91
N ASP A 74 -3.06 8.97 -6.86
CA ASP A 74 -1.91 9.23 -7.71
C ASP A 74 -0.72 9.72 -6.87
N CYS A 75 0.50 9.37 -7.32
CA CYS A 75 1.72 9.93 -6.75
C CYS A 75 1.76 11.43 -7.07
N THR A 76 1.59 12.27 -6.05
CA THR A 76 1.51 13.74 -6.16
C THR A 76 2.79 14.41 -6.69
N PHE A 77 3.88 13.66 -6.86
CA PHE A 77 5.20 14.18 -7.26
C PHE A 77 5.69 13.64 -8.63
N CYS A 78 4.82 13.12 -9.50
CA CYS A 78 5.21 12.97 -10.90
C CYS A 78 5.07 14.34 -11.60
N PRO A 79 6.15 15.06 -11.94
CA PRO A 79 6.03 16.13 -12.92
C PRO A 79 5.72 15.43 -14.25
N GLY A 80 4.49 15.60 -14.74
CA GLY A 80 4.17 15.35 -16.14
C GLY A 80 4.92 16.31 -17.04
#